data_AF-A0A1F2Z8F3-F1
#
_entry.id   AF-A0A1F2Z8F3-F1
#
_cell.length_a   1.000
_cell.length_b   1.000
_cell.length_c   1.000
_cell.angle_alpha   90.00
_cell.angle_beta   90.00
_cell.angle_gamma   90.00
#
_symmetry.space_group_name_H-M   'P 1'
#
loop_
_entity.id
_entity.type
_entity.pdbx_description
1 polymer ?
#
loop_
_entity_poly.entity_id
_entity_poly.type
_entity_poly.pdbx_seq_one_letter_code
_entity_poly.pdbx_strand_id
1 'polypeptide(L)'
;MILQDQEIDVLKPKGEHKKLALDHLPSVDELPVLPHLKKSMDVDLAVNANGRVYLFYDGKIAEDTEYALYSIDDSSLTLVSKNGRIQEIGMTVHKPMRKYMRGGDNIYVIEMIGGKTPGKIINIPMIIHEIGL
;
A
#
# COMPACT_ATOMS: atom_id res chain seq x y z
N MET A 1 1.29 42.63 27.23
CA MET A 1 1.97 41.45 26.67
C MET A 1 1.10 40.97 25.52
N ILE A 2 1.52 41.22 24.27
CA ILE A 2 0.77 40.90 23.05
C ILE A 2 1.66 39.92 22.28
N LEU A 3 1.19 38.70 22.06
CA LEU A 3 1.81 37.74 21.15
C LEU A 3 1.45 38.19 19.73
N GLN A 4 2.46 38.48 18.90
CA GLN A 4 2.27 38.71 17.47
C GLN A 4 2.35 37.38 16.73
N ASP A 5 1.27 37.01 16.06
CA ASP A 5 1.23 35.90 15.11
C ASP A 5 2.19 36.17 13.94
N GLN A 6 3.22 35.35 13.80
CA GLN A 6 4.08 35.37 12.61
C GLN A 6 3.55 34.34 11.61
N GLU A 7 2.85 34.82 10.60
CA GLU A 7 2.50 34.03 9.40
C GLU A 7 3.78 33.58 8.69
N ILE A 8 3.95 32.27 8.55
CA ILE A 8 5.07 31.66 7.82
C ILE A 8 4.64 31.51 6.36
N ASP A 9 5.18 32.36 5.49
CA ASP A 9 4.96 32.31 4.03
C ASP A 9 5.73 31.11 3.43
N VAL A 10 4.99 30.05 3.09
CA VAL A 10 5.50 28.74 2.64
C VAL A 10 6.01 28.74 1.19
N LEU A 11 5.90 29.86 0.47
CA LEU A 11 6.09 29.88 -0.99
C LEU A 11 7.30 30.67 -1.50
N LYS A 12 8.24 31.08 -0.63
CA LYS A 12 9.51 31.64 -1.14
C LYS A 12 10.55 30.55 -1.41
N PRO A 13 11.02 30.39 -2.66
CA PRO A 13 12.11 29.47 -2.96
C PRO A 13 13.42 30.14 -2.54
N LYS A 14 13.88 29.86 -1.31
CA LYS A 14 15.25 30.21 -0.92
C LYS A 14 16.19 29.14 -1.46
N GLY A 15 16.97 29.56 -2.45
CA GLY A 15 18.08 28.78 -2.99
C GLY A 15 19.02 28.35 -1.87
N GLU A 16 19.19 27.04 -1.80
CA GLU A 16 20.41 26.31 -1.50
C GLU A 16 19.99 24.85 -1.65
N HIS A 17 20.35 24.22 -2.77
CA HIS A 17 20.31 22.76 -2.89
C HIS A 17 21.34 22.20 -1.90
N LYS A 18 21.01 22.22 -0.60
CA LYS A 18 21.65 21.35 0.37
C LYS A 18 21.45 19.94 -0.18
N LYS A 19 22.57 19.29 -0.54
CA LYS A 19 22.64 17.83 -0.57
C LYS A 19 21.89 17.35 0.66
N LEU A 20 20.66 16.88 0.47
CA LEU A 20 19.89 16.24 1.52
C LEU A 20 20.80 15.14 2.06
N ALA A 21 21.17 15.27 3.33
CA ALA A 21 22.15 14.41 3.97
C ALA A 21 21.71 12.95 3.79
N LEU A 22 22.36 12.26 2.84
CA LEU A 22 22.15 10.84 2.58
C LEU A 22 22.56 9.99 3.80
N ASP A 23 23.29 10.59 4.75
CA ASP A 23 23.96 9.92 5.86
C ASP A 23 23.04 9.61 7.06
N HIS A 24 21.76 10.04 7.03
CA HIS A 24 20.80 9.83 8.12
C HIS A 24 19.49 9.17 7.66
N LEU A 25 19.45 8.64 6.43
CA LEU A 25 18.33 7.84 6.02
C LEU A 25 18.38 6.52 6.80
N PRO A 26 17.28 6.10 7.46
CA PRO A 26 17.23 4.78 8.07
C PRO A 26 17.61 3.74 7.03
N SER A 27 18.24 2.65 7.48
CA SER A 27 18.57 1.56 6.56
C SER A 27 17.29 1.12 5.84
N VAL A 28 17.41 0.61 4.61
CA VAL A 28 16.23 0.14 3.86
C VAL A 28 15.43 -0.88 4.68
N ASP A 29 16.07 -1.58 5.61
CA ASP A 29 15.46 -2.56 6.53
C ASP A 29 14.64 -1.91 7.66
N GLU A 30 14.89 -0.64 7.97
CA GLU A 30 14.18 0.15 9.00
C GLU A 30 13.06 1.02 8.42
N LEU A 31 12.91 1.08 7.09
CA LEU A 31 11.86 1.89 6.46
C LEU A 31 10.49 1.29 6.80
N PRO A 32 9.57 2.01 7.45
CA PRO A 32 8.25 1.49 7.77
C PRO A 32 7.40 1.24 6.50
N VAL A 33 7.79 1.83 5.37
CA VAL A 33 7.11 1.74 4.09
C VAL A 33 8.05 1.13 3.04
N LEU A 34 7.60 0.04 2.43
CA LEU A 34 8.24 -0.64 1.32
C LEU A 34 7.82 -0.02 -0.02
N PRO A 35 8.64 -0.13 -1.08
CA PRO A 35 8.23 0.28 -2.42
C PRO A 35 6.95 -0.40 -2.87
N HIS A 36 6.08 0.35 -3.56
CA HIS A 36 4.83 -0.19 -4.08
C HIS A 36 5.06 -1.38 -5.00
N LEU A 37 4.22 -2.41 -4.93
CA LEU A 37 4.38 -3.63 -5.74
C LEU A 37 4.42 -3.31 -7.24
N LYS A 38 3.50 -2.47 -7.73
CA LYS A 38 3.41 -2.08 -9.14
C LYS A 38 4.67 -1.36 -9.67
N LYS A 39 5.58 -0.91 -8.81
CA LYS A 39 6.85 -0.32 -9.22
C LYS A 39 7.87 -1.38 -9.67
N SER A 40 7.76 -2.61 -9.16
CA SER A 40 8.75 -3.67 -9.38
C SER A 40 8.18 -4.95 -10.00
N MET A 41 6.85 -5.09 -10.11
CA MET A 41 6.18 -6.23 -10.74
C MET A 41 4.82 -5.82 -11.29
N ASP A 42 4.27 -6.64 -12.19
CA ASP A 42 2.88 -6.57 -12.58
C ASP A 42 2.00 -7.08 -11.44
N VAL A 43 0.89 -6.38 -11.24
CA VAL A 43 -0.07 -6.66 -10.18
C VAL A 43 -1.45 -6.49 -10.77
N ASP A 44 -2.32 -7.47 -10.53
CA ASP A 44 -3.72 -7.43 -10.91
C ASP A 44 -4.61 -7.66 -9.70
N LEU A 45 -5.72 -6.94 -9.65
CA LEU A 45 -6.73 -7.09 -8.61
C LEU A 45 -8.03 -7.57 -9.25
N ALA A 46 -8.58 -8.65 -8.73
CA ALA A 46 -9.91 -9.13 -9.11
C ALA A 46 -10.79 -9.30 -7.87
N VAL A 47 -12.08 -9.04 -8.03
CA VAL A 47 -13.07 -9.20 -6.97
C VAL A 47 -14.30 -9.84 -7.59
N ASN A 48 -14.79 -10.92 -6.97
CA ASN A 48 -16.01 -11.58 -7.44
C ASN A 48 -17.27 -11.04 -6.75
N ALA A 49 -18.44 -11.46 -7.23
CA ALA A 49 -19.73 -11.02 -6.70
C ALA A 49 -19.98 -11.43 -5.23
N ASN A 50 -19.21 -12.39 -4.71
CA ASN A 50 -19.30 -12.86 -3.33
C ASN A 50 -18.33 -12.11 -2.38
N GLY A 51 -17.68 -11.05 -2.85
CA GLY A 51 -16.73 -10.28 -2.04
C GLY A 51 -15.37 -10.96 -1.85
N ARG A 52 -15.06 -12.05 -2.56
CA ARG A 52 -13.71 -12.63 -2.53
C ARG A 52 -12.77 -11.80 -3.36
N VAL A 53 -11.67 -11.39 -2.73
CA VAL A 53 -10.63 -10.55 -3.32
C VAL A 53 -9.44 -11.42 -3.71
N TYR A 54 -8.89 -11.17 -4.89
CA TYR A 54 -7.72 -11.85 -5.43
C TYR A 54 -6.70 -10.80 -5.88
N LEU A 55 -5.49 -10.88 -5.34
CA LEU A 55 -4.34 -10.11 -5.77
C LEU A 55 -3.39 -11.05 -6.47
N PHE A 56 -3.20 -10.84 -7.77
CA PHE A 56 -2.23 -11.57 -8.58
C PHE A 56 -0.97 -10.71 -8.72
N TYR A 57 0.21 -11.31 -8.64
CA TYR A 57 1.47 -10.60 -8.83
C TYR A 57 2.53 -11.49 -9.47
N ASP A 58 3.43 -10.92 -10.26
CA ASP A 58 4.54 -11.66 -10.89
C ASP A 58 5.92 -11.23 -10.35
N GLY A 59 6.34 -11.82 -9.25
CA GLY A 59 7.64 -11.50 -8.68
C GLY A 59 7.77 -11.89 -7.24
N LYS A 60 8.63 -11.19 -6.52
CA LYS A 60 8.85 -11.43 -5.09
C LYS A 60 8.33 -10.26 -4.27
N ILE A 61 7.34 -10.53 -3.44
CA ILE A 61 7.00 -9.66 -2.31
C ILE A 61 8.18 -9.71 -1.33
N ALA A 62 8.58 -8.54 -0.83
CA ALA A 62 9.80 -8.42 -0.03
C ALA A 62 9.72 -9.21 1.28
N GLU A 63 8.53 -9.27 1.89
CA GLU A 63 8.30 -9.88 3.20
C GLU A 63 7.00 -10.69 3.20
N ASP A 64 6.94 -11.71 4.05
CA ASP A 64 5.70 -12.46 4.25
C ASP A 64 4.60 -11.53 4.79
N THR A 65 3.51 -11.43 4.04
CA THR A 65 2.33 -10.65 4.41
C THR A 65 1.52 -11.35 5.50
N GLU A 66 1.09 -10.60 6.50
CA GLU A 66 0.23 -11.06 7.59
C GLU A 66 -1.24 -10.71 7.34
N TYR A 67 -1.52 -9.49 6.90
CA TYR A 67 -2.87 -9.02 6.57
C TYR A 67 -2.85 -7.97 5.47
N ALA A 68 -4.02 -7.72 4.88
CA ALA A 68 -4.23 -6.60 3.97
C ALA A 68 -5.13 -5.54 4.61
N LEU A 69 -4.84 -4.27 4.35
CA LEU A 69 -5.65 -3.13 4.76
C LEU A 69 -6.30 -2.51 3.53
N TYR A 70 -7.63 -2.43 3.53
CA TYR A 70 -8.39 -1.74 2.50
C TYR A 70 -8.94 -0.42 3.06
N SER A 71 -8.42 0.72 2.58
CA SER A 71 -8.95 2.04 2.89
C SER A 71 -10.11 2.34 1.94
N ILE A 72 -11.32 2.52 2.48
CA ILE A 72 -12.50 2.88 1.70
C ILE A 72 -12.33 4.29 1.12
N ASP A 73 -11.80 5.21 1.93
CA ASP A 73 -11.67 6.63 1.60
C ASP A 73 -10.67 6.84 0.46
N ASP A 74 -9.48 6.26 0.60
CA ASP A 74 -8.41 6.37 -0.42
C ASP A 74 -8.63 5.38 -1.57
N SER A 75 -9.52 4.42 -1.38
CA SER A 75 -9.72 3.29 -2.30
C SER A 75 -8.39 2.58 -2.61
N SER A 76 -7.55 2.45 -1.60
CA SER A 76 -6.22 1.85 -1.68
C SER A 76 -6.22 0.49 -0.97
N LEU A 77 -5.38 -0.41 -1.46
CA LEU A 77 -5.14 -1.70 -0.82
C LEU A 77 -3.65 -1.78 -0.47
N THR A 78 -3.39 -2.23 0.74
CA THR A 78 -2.05 -2.22 1.31
C THR A 78 -1.77 -3.55 1.99
N LEU A 79 -0.63 -4.15 1.72
CA LEU A 79 -0.17 -5.36 2.39
C LEU A 79 0.66 -4.96 3.61
N VAL A 80 0.42 -5.61 4.74
CA VAL A 80 1.21 -5.43 5.96
C VAL A 80 1.96 -6.71 6.27
N SER A 81 3.28 -6.60 6.41
CA SER A 81 4.14 -7.74 6.73
C SER A 81 4.07 -8.12 8.21
N LYS A 82 4.54 -9.33 8.53
CA LYS A 82 4.70 -9.78 9.93
C LYS A 82 5.63 -8.89 10.77
N ASN A 83 6.47 -8.07 10.12
CA ASN A 83 7.34 -7.11 10.79
C ASN A 83 6.66 -5.73 10.96
N GLY A 84 5.38 -5.62 10.63
CA GLY A 84 4.62 -4.36 10.70
C GLY A 84 4.93 -3.38 9.56
N ARG A 85 5.64 -3.81 8.51
CA ARG A 85 6.00 -2.94 7.39
C ARG A 85 4.90 -2.91 6.35
N ILE A 86 4.72 -1.73 5.77
CA ILE A 86 3.59 -1.42 4.91
C ILE A 86 4.04 -1.42 3.46
N GLN A 87 3.37 -2.19 2.61
CA GLN A 87 3.63 -2.25 1.18
C GLN A 87 2.33 -2.04 0.40
N GLU A 88 2.16 -0.85 -0.17
CA GLU A 88 0.98 -0.59 -1.00
C GLU A 88 1.07 -1.34 -2.34
N ILE A 89 -0.07 -1.75 -2.89
CA ILE A 89 -0.08 -2.42 -4.19
C ILE A 89 0.24 -1.46 -5.34
N GLY A 90 0.04 -0.15 -5.15
CA GLY A 90 0.31 0.88 -6.16
C GLY A 90 -0.79 1.04 -7.20
N MET A 91 -2.03 0.69 -6.88
CA MET A 91 -3.21 0.96 -7.71
C MET A 91 -4.42 1.34 -6.88
N THR A 92 -5.28 2.17 -7.46
CA THR A 92 -6.57 2.52 -6.89
C THR A 92 -7.61 1.46 -7.25
N VAL A 93 -8.36 0.98 -6.24
CA VAL A 93 -9.47 0.05 -6.42
C VAL A 93 -10.57 0.72 -7.25
N HIS A 94 -10.93 0.08 -8.36
CA HIS A 94 -11.94 0.59 -9.28
C HIS A 94 -13.35 0.55 -8.67
N LYS A 95 -14.20 1.54 -8.97
CA LYS A 95 -15.52 1.75 -8.32
C LYS A 95 -16.42 0.49 -8.23
N PRO A 96 -16.57 -0.34 -9.27
CA PRO A 96 -17.39 -1.55 -9.21
C PRO A 96 -16.89 -2.57 -8.18
N MET A 97 -15.58 -2.65 -7.95
CA MET A 97 -14.97 -3.60 -7.03
C MET A 97 -15.15 -3.17 -5.58
N ARG A 98 -15.16 -1.86 -5.31
CA ARG A 98 -15.30 -1.29 -3.95
C ARG A 98 -16.51 -1.83 -3.20
N LYS A 99 -17.66 -1.94 -3.89
CA LYS A 99 -18.91 -2.49 -3.32
C LYS A 99 -18.70 -3.89 -2.76
N TYR A 100 -17.99 -4.75 -3.50
CA TYR A 100 -17.78 -6.14 -3.12
C TYR A 100 -16.64 -6.28 -2.10
N MET A 101 -15.60 -5.43 -2.17
CA MET A 101 -14.51 -5.43 -1.18
C MET A 101 -14.97 -5.01 0.22
N ARG A 102 -15.99 -4.14 0.33
CA ARG A 102 -16.58 -3.77 1.63
C ARG A 102 -17.17 -4.94 2.42
N GLY A 103 -17.50 -6.05 1.75
CA GLY A 103 -18.00 -7.26 2.41
C GLY A 103 -17.00 -8.42 2.40
N GLY A 104 -15.76 -8.18 2.01
CA GLY A 104 -14.73 -9.19 1.95
C GLY A 104 -13.97 -9.27 3.28
N ASP A 105 -13.86 -10.48 3.84
CA ASP A 105 -13.11 -10.70 5.09
C ASP A 105 -11.65 -11.10 4.85
N ASN A 106 -11.35 -11.57 3.63
CA ASN A 106 -10.05 -12.12 3.28
C ASN A 106 -9.67 -11.79 1.84
N ILE A 107 -8.36 -11.83 1.58
CA ILE A 107 -7.78 -11.72 0.25
C ILE A 107 -6.87 -12.90 -0.03
N TYR A 108 -6.99 -13.43 -1.25
CA TYR A 108 -6.06 -14.40 -1.80
C TYR A 108 -4.93 -13.65 -2.49
N VAL A 109 -3.72 -13.78 -1.97
CA VAL A 109 -2.50 -13.23 -2.58
C VAL A 109 -1.81 -14.37 -3.33
N ILE A 110 -1.76 -14.23 -4.65
CA ILE A 110 -1.44 -15.30 -5.61
C ILE A 110 -0.23 -14.88 -6.42
N GLU A 111 0.87 -15.60 -6.22
CA GLU A 111 2.05 -15.50 -7.08
C GLU A 111 1.73 -16.10 -8.45
N MET A 112 2.11 -15.39 -9.52
CA MET A 112 1.98 -15.83 -10.90
C MET A 112 3.39 -16.09 -11.48
N ILE A 113 3.79 -17.35 -11.53
CA ILE A 113 5.07 -17.77 -12.10
C ILE A 113 5.04 -17.54 -13.60
N GLY A 114 5.95 -16.69 -14.08
CA GLY A 114 6.02 -16.27 -15.48
C GLY A 114 4.73 -15.59 -15.97
N GLY A 115 3.98 -14.95 -15.06
CA GLY A 115 2.72 -14.26 -15.34
C GLY A 115 1.55 -15.16 -15.76
N LYS A 116 1.69 -16.49 -15.65
CA LYS A 116 0.70 -17.44 -16.22
C LYS A 116 0.27 -18.56 -15.28
N THR A 117 1.19 -19.08 -14.47
CA THR A 117 0.91 -20.26 -13.64
C THR A 117 0.84 -19.86 -12.16
N PRO A 118 -0.23 -20.18 -11.43
CA PRO A 118 -0.27 -19.94 -9.99
C PRO A 118 0.86 -20.68 -9.27
N GLY A 119 1.63 -19.95 -8.48
CA GLY A 119 2.68 -20.45 -7.59
C GLY A 119 2.18 -20.49 -6.15
N LYS A 120 2.83 -19.72 -5.25
CA LYS A 120 2.37 -19.57 -3.87
C LYS A 120 0.99 -18.89 -3.83
N ILE A 121 0.07 -19.51 -3.09
CA ILE A 121 -1.24 -18.94 -2.79
C ILE A 121 -1.35 -18.82 -1.27
N ILE A 122 -1.56 -17.61 -0.77
CA ILE A 122 -1.85 -17.37 0.63
C ILE A 122 -3.20 -16.70 0.77
N ASN A 123 -3.96 -17.12 1.78
CA ASN A 123 -5.20 -16.47 2.17
C ASN A 123 -4.94 -15.74 3.48
N ILE A 124 -5.10 -14.42 3.46
CA ILE A 124 -4.83 -13.54 4.61
C ILE A 124 -6.06 -12.70 4.92
N PRO A 125 -6.25 -12.29 6.19
CA PRO A 125 -7.34 -11.41 6.57
C PRO A 125 -7.23 -10.07 5.83
N MET A 126 -8.39 -9.54 5.43
CA MET A 126 -8.53 -8.20 4.91
C MET A 126 -9.26 -7.34 5.95
N ILE A 127 -8.56 -6.33 6.46
CA ILE A 127 -9.08 -5.36 7.42
C ILE A 127 -9.59 -4.16 6.65
N ILE A 128 -10.84 -3.80 6.89
CA ILE A 128 -11.48 -2.65 6.27
C ILE A 128 -11.29 -1.43 7.19
N HIS A 129 -10.85 -0.33 6.60
CA HIS A 129 -10.66 0.94 7.29
C HIS A 129 -11.53 2.03 6.63
N GLU A 130 -12.34 2.70 7.47
CA GLU A 130 -13.20 3.82 7.10
C GLU A 130 -12.99 4.92 8.14
N ILE A 131 -12.52 6.10 7.72
CA ILE A 131 -12.25 7.24 8.58
C ILE A 131 -13.55 8.03 8.84
N GLY A 132 -14.57 7.86 7.98
CA GLY A 132 -15.91 8.41 8.19
C GLY A 132 -15.95 9.94 8.16
N LEU A 133 -15.32 10.53 7.13
CA LEU A 133 -15.39 11.98 6.86
C LEU A 133 -16.76 12.41 6.31
#